data_AF-A0A4C1W2C7-F1
#
_entry.id   AF-A0A4C1W2C7-F1
#
_cell.length_a   1.000
_cell.length_b   1.000
_cell.length_c   1.000
_cell.angle_alpha   90.00
_cell.angle_beta   90.00
_cell.angle_gamma   90.00
#
_symmetry.space_group_name_H-M   'P 1'
#
loop_
_entity.id
_entity.type
_entity.pdbx_description
1 polymer ?
#
loop_
_entity_poly.entity_id
_entity_poly.type
_entity_poly.pdbx_seq_one_letter_code
_entity_poly.pdbx_strand_id
1 'polypeptide(L)'
;MQNHWRSADKRFKTLFEANPFGLSCSVCDRLWFERDLKKVKHRNISFLQTKFPDENMTEFSLCSTCSKSIDANKIPTLLRSNGFRYPPKPSGLPLLDLISIRLISPQTVAKSS
;
A
#
# COMPACT_ATOMS: atom_id res chain seq x y z
N MET A 1 -25.59 16.61 19.80
CA MET A 1 -24.43 15.68 19.86
C MET A 1 -24.58 14.36 19.08
N GLN A 2 -25.72 14.04 18.45
CA GLN A 2 -25.90 12.75 17.75
C GLN A 2 -25.37 12.70 16.30
N ASN A 3 -24.99 13.83 15.70
CA ASN A 3 -24.64 13.84 14.27
C ASN A 3 -23.17 13.46 14.00
N HIS A 4 -22.31 13.57 15.01
CA HIS A 4 -20.88 13.31 14.85
C HIS A 4 -20.56 11.81 14.74
N TRP A 5 -21.23 10.95 15.53
CA TRP A 5 -21.00 9.50 15.49
C TRP A 5 -21.46 8.88 14.16
N ARG A 6 -22.61 9.32 13.62
CA ARG A 6 -23.09 8.89 12.29
C ARG A 6 -22.11 9.24 11.18
N SER A 7 -21.55 10.45 11.24
CA SER A 7 -20.54 10.90 10.28
C SER A 7 -19.25 10.10 10.39
N ALA A 8 -18.79 9.85 11.62
CA ALA A 8 -17.60 9.05 11.88
C ALA A 8 -17.76 7.60 11.41
N ASP A 9 -18.90 6.94 11.71
CA ASP A 9 -19.23 5.58 11.27
C ASP A 9 -19.26 5.49 9.73
N LYS A 10 -19.94 6.44 9.08
CA LYS A 10 -19.96 6.52 7.61
C LYS A 10 -18.57 6.67 7.02
N ARG A 11 -17.72 7.52 7.63
CA ARG A 11 -16.34 7.73 7.19
C ARG A 11 -15.52 6.45 7.38
N PHE A 12 -15.66 5.76 8.49
CA PHE A 12 -14.96 4.50 8.74
C PHE A 12 -15.31 3.45 7.69
N LYS A 13 -16.62 3.18 7.50
CA LYS A 13 -17.10 2.25 6.47
C LYS A 13 -16.57 2.59 5.09
N THR A 14 -16.57 3.88 4.74
CA THR A 14 -16.12 4.34 3.43
C THR A 14 -14.61 4.19 3.23
N LEU A 15 -13.81 4.40 4.28
CA LEU A 15 -12.35 4.41 4.19
C LEU A 15 -11.70 3.04 4.43
N PHE A 16 -12.35 2.16 5.19
CA PHE A 16 -11.75 0.90 5.65
C PHE A 16 -12.53 -0.36 5.24
N GLU A 17 -13.86 -0.30 5.14
CA GLU A 17 -14.67 -1.47 4.75
C GLU A 17 -14.92 -1.51 3.24
N ALA A 18 -15.35 -0.39 2.66
CA ALA A 18 -15.68 -0.24 1.24
C ALA A 18 -14.47 0.19 0.37
N ASN A 19 -13.27 0.12 0.92
CA ASN A 19 -12.03 0.53 0.27
C ASN A 19 -11.07 -0.67 0.35
N PRO A 20 -10.83 -1.38 -0.77
CA PRO A 20 -9.98 -2.56 -0.76
C PRO A 20 -8.57 -2.26 -0.24
N PHE A 21 -8.10 -3.08 0.70
CA PHE A 21 -6.72 -3.07 1.19
C PHE A 21 -5.90 -4.15 0.49
N GLY A 22 -4.58 -3.94 0.41
CA GLY A 22 -3.64 -4.94 -0.11
C GLY A 22 -3.17 -4.67 -1.53
N LEU A 23 -3.44 -3.48 -2.07
CA LEU A 23 -2.89 -3.04 -3.35
C LEU A 23 -1.47 -2.49 -3.12
N SER A 24 -0.50 -2.90 -3.94
CA SER A 24 0.87 -2.44 -3.80
C SER A 24 1.15 -1.16 -4.60
N CYS A 25 1.96 -0.28 -4.03
CA CYS A 25 2.58 0.81 -4.78
C CYS A 25 3.61 0.24 -5.76
N SER A 26 3.49 0.56 -7.04
CA SER A 26 4.40 0.09 -8.10
C SER A 26 5.84 0.58 -7.93
N VAL A 27 6.13 1.46 -6.98
CA VAL A 27 7.49 2.00 -6.78
C VAL A 27 8.15 1.46 -5.51
N CYS A 28 7.42 1.34 -4.40
CA CYS A 28 7.97 0.88 -3.13
C CYS A 28 7.42 -0.46 -2.63
N ASP A 29 6.56 -1.11 -3.41
CA ASP A 29 5.93 -2.41 -3.13
C ASP A 29 5.08 -2.50 -1.86
N ARG A 30 4.98 -1.41 -1.08
CA ARG A 30 4.19 -1.36 0.14
C ARG A 30 2.70 -1.42 -0.17
N LEU A 31 1.96 -2.07 0.72
CA LEU A 31 0.51 -2.22 0.64
C LEU A 31 -0.20 -0.94 1.10
N TRP A 32 -1.23 -0.59 0.37
CA TRP A 32 -2.08 0.56 0.60
C TRP A 32 -3.53 0.20 0.36
N PHE A 33 -4.42 1.07 0.82
CA PHE A 33 -5.78 1.08 0.32
C PHE A 33 -5.81 1.67 -1.09
N GLU A 34 -6.80 1.25 -1.88
CA GLU A 34 -6.98 1.72 -3.26
C GLU A 34 -6.97 3.26 -3.35
N ARG A 35 -7.72 3.92 -2.44
CA ARG A 35 -7.84 5.38 -2.42
C ARG A 35 -6.55 6.12 -2.09
N ASP A 36 -5.57 5.47 -1.46
CA ASP A 36 -4.29 6.07 -1.12
C ASP A 36 -3.29 6.01 -2.29
N LEU A 37 -3.62 5.23 -3.33
CA LEU A 37 -2.85 5.11 -4.55
C LEU A 37 -3.33 6.10 -5.61
N LYS A 38 -2.36 6.68 -6.33
CA LYS A 38 -2.61 7.65 -7.40
C LYS A 38 -1.99 7.13 -8.69
N LYS A 39 -2.67 7.37 -9.81
CA LYS A 39 -2.08 7.11 -11.12
C LYS A 39 -0.86 7.99 -11.37
N VAL A 40 0.06 7.49 -12.18
CA VAL A 40 1.23 8.25 -12.63
C VAL A 40 0.80 9.47 -13.43
N LYS A 41 1.41 10.62 -13.15
CA LYS A 41 1.24 11.84 -13.93
C LYS A 41 2.12 11.76 -15.17
N HIS A 42 1.63 12.26 -16.31
CA HIS A 42 2.35 12.19 -17.59
C HIS A 42 3.78 12.73 -17.53
N ARG A 43 4.01 13.85 -16.83
CA ARG A 43 5.34 14.46 -16.64
C ARG A 43 6.36 13.55 -15.92
N ASN A 44 5.90 12.55 -15.18
CA ASN A 44 6.76 11.67 -14.38
C ASN A 44 7.11 10.37 -15.13
N ILE A 45 6.52 10.13 -16.31
CA ILE A 45 6.69 8.88 -17.08
C ILE A 45 8.15 8.69 -17.48
N SER A 46 8.82 9.71 -18.02
CA SER A 46 10.21 9.62 -18.46
C SER A 46 11.19 9.29 -17.32
N PHE A 47 11.00 9.93 -16.16
CA PHE A 47 11.79 9.64 -14.96
C PHE A 47 11.59 8.19 -14.50
N LEU A 48 10.35 7.71 -14.48
CA LEU A 48 10.03 6.35 -14.07
C LEU A 48 10.56 5.31 -15.07
N GLN A 49 10.45 5.55 -16.37
CA GLN A 49 11.03 4.69 -17.42
C GLN A 49 12.53 4.51 -17.25
N THR A 50 13.25 5.53 -16.78
CA THR A 50 14.69 5.43 -16.50
C THR A 50 15.00 4.47 -15.34
N LYS A 51 14.05 4.26 -14.42
CA LYS A 51 14.22 3.39 -13.24
C LYS A 51 13.56 2.02 -13.38
N PHE A 52 12.58 1.89 -14.27
CA PHE A 52 11.85 0.67 -14.57
C PHE A 52 11.70 0.53 -16.10
N PRO A 53 12.78 0.21 -16.84
CA PRO A 53 12.78 0.26 -18.31
C PRO A 53 11.83 -0.75 -18.95
N ASP A 54 11.59 -1.90 -18.29
CA ASP A 54 10.81 -3.02 -18.84
C ASP A 54 9.36 -3.06 -18.34
N GLU A 55 8.90 -2.03 -17.61
CA GLU A 55 7.56 -2.00 -17.01
C GLU A 55 6.65 -0.94 -17.65
N ASN A 56 5.35 -1.21 -17.71
CA ASN A 56 4.35 -0.29 -18.27
C ASN A 56 3.92 0.77 -17.25
N MET A 57 4.32 2.02 -17.49
CA MET A 57 4.02 3.16 -16.60
C MET A 57 2.54 3.53 -16.50
N THR A 58 1.69 3.10 -17.45
CA THR A 58 0.25 3.42 -17.39
C THR A 58 -0.49 2.58 -16.35
N GLU A 59 0.05 1.42 -16.01
CA GLU A 59 -0.47 0.50 -14.99
C GLU A 59 0.07 0.83 -13.60
N PHE A 60 1.03 1.75 -13.50
CA PHE A 60 1.62 2.12 -12.23
C PHE A 60 0.65 2.87 -11.33
N SER A 61 0.68 2.48 -10.06
CA SER A 61 -0.02 3.14 -8.98
C SER A 61 0.97 3.56 -7.90
N LEU A 62 0.88 4.82 -7.46
CA LEU A 62 1.86 5.45 -6.59
C LEU A 62 1.23 5.82 -5.26
N CYS A 63 1.86 5.45 -4.16
CA CYS A 63 1.51 6.01 -2.85
C CYS A 63 1.89 7.49 -2.77
N SER A 64 1.28 8.20 -1.82
CA SER A 64 1.49 9.65 -1.63
C SER A 64 2.97 10.03 -1.45
N THR A 65 3.75 9.24 -0.72
CA THR A 65 5.19 9.49 -0.49
C THR A 65 5.99 9.34 -1.77
N CYS A 66 5.81 8.23 -2.50
CA CYS A 66 6.52 8.01 -3.76
C CYS A 66 6.16 9.08 -4.80
N SER A 67 4.86 9.41 -4.90
CA SER A 67 4.40 10.48 -5.80
C SER A 67 5.11 11.81 -5.51
N LYS A 68 5.28 12.19 -4.24
CA LYS A 68 5.98 13.43 -3.86
C LYS A 68 7.47 13.38 -4.21
N SER A 69 8.14 12.27 -3.96
CA SER A 69 9.55 12.10 -4.31
C SER A 69 9.76 12.18 -5.82
N ILE A 70 8.92 11.49 -6.59
CA ILE A 70 8.99 11.47 -8.06
C ILE A 70 8.65 12.84 -8.64
N ASP A 71 7.64 13.53 -8.10
CA ASP A 71 7.32 14.91 -8.51
C ASP A 71 8.50 15.88 -8.29
N ALA A 72 9.42 15.55 -7.36
CA ALA A 72 10.65 16.30 -7.11
C ALA A 72 11.88 15.73 -7.86
N ASN A 73 11.68 14.78 -8.79
CA ASN A 73 12.74 14.03 -9.49
C ASN A 73 13.74 13.34 -8.54
N LYS A 74 13.29 12.95 -7.34
CA LYS A 74 14.09 12.24 -6.34
C LYS A 74 13.77 10.75 -6.35
N ILE A 75 14.81 9.95 -6.13
CA ILE A 75 14.70 8.50 -5.93
C ILE A 75 14.04 8.25 -4.57
N PRO A 76 12.89 7.55 -4.50
CA PRO A 76 12.28 7.18 -3.23
C PRO A 76 13.21 6.29 -2.40
N THR A 77 13.25 6.48 -1.08
CA THR A 77 14.14 5.70 -0.19
C THR A 77 13.87 4.20 -0.25
N LEU A 78 12.58 3.82 -0.29
CA LEU A 78 12.14 2.43 -0.23
C LEU A 78 11.83 1.87 -1.63
N LEU A 79 12.65 2.22 -2.62
CA LEU A 79 12.43 1.84 -4.01
C LEU A 79 12.66 0.34 -4.24
N ARG A 80 11.79 -0.31 -5.04
CA ARG A 80 11.92 -1.73 -5.42
C ARG A 80 13.27 -2.04 -6.06
N SER A 81 13.76 -1.18 -6.96
CA SER A 81 15.06 -1.37 -7.63
C SER A 81 16.26 -1.21 -6.69
N ASN A 82 16.06 -0.73 -5.46
CA ASN A 82 17.07 -0.73 -4.39
C ASN A 82 16.98 -1.97 -3.47
N GLY A 83 16.18 -2.99 -3.83
CA GLY A 83 16.01 -4.22 -3.05
C GLY A 83 14.87 -4.20 -2.03
N PHE A 84 14.12 -3.09 -1.92
CA PHE A 84 12.92 -3.02 -1.06
C PHE A 84 11.71 -3.64 -1.76
N ARG A 85 11.76 -4.95 -1.98
CA ARG A 85 10.69 -5.72 -2.60
C ARG A 85 10.26 -6.83 -1.66
N TYR A 86 8.97 -7.12 -1.59
CA TYR A 86 8.53 -8.31 -0.86
C TYR A 86 9.08 -9.55 -1.56
N PRO A 87 9.57 -10.53 -0.79
CA PRO A 87 9.97 -11.80 -1.37
C PRO A 87 8.74 -12.48 -1.98
N PRO A 88 8.93 -13.28 -3.05
CA PRO A 88 7.86 -14.11 -3.56
C PRO A 88 7.34 -15.02 -2.44
N LYS A 89 6.02 -15.26 -2.44
CA LYS A 89 5.41 -16.15 -1.46
C LYS A 89 6.08 -17.54 -1.57
N PRO A 90 6.67 -18.07 -0.48
CA PRO A 90 7.35 -19.35 -0.54
C PRO A 90 6.36 -20.48 -0.84
N SER A 91 6.82 -21.48 -1.58
CA SER A 91 6.07 -22.71 -1.84
C SER A 91 5.99 -23.56 -0.56
N GLY A 92 4.91 -24.35 -0.42
CA GLY A 92 4.75 -25.28 0.71
C GLY A 92 4.30 -24.64 2.02
N LEU A 93 3.84 -23.38 2.02
CA LEU A 93 3.20 -22.80 3.20
C LEU A 93 1.94 -23.61 3.56
N PRO A 94 1.78 -24.02 4.84
CA PRO A 94 0.58 -24.71 5.28
C PRO A 94 -0.63 -23.79 5.15
N LEU A 95 -1.80 -24.37 4.86
CA LEU A 95 -3.05 -23.62 4.94
C LEU A 95 -3.28 -23.27 6.41
N LEU A 96 -3.29 -21.98 6.73
CA LEU A 96 -3.54 -21.53 8.10
C LEU A 96 -5.04 -21.57 8.37
N ASP A 97 -5.45 -22.35 9.37
CA ASP A 97 -6.80 -22.25 9.91
C ASP A 97 -6.98 -20.98 10.74
N LEU A 98 -8.22 -20.66 11.11
CA LEU A 98 -8.54 -19.45 11.88
C LEU A 98 -7.80 -19.38 13.23
N ILE A 99 -7.52 -20.53 13.85
CA ILE A 99 -6.82 -20.61 15.13
C ILE A 99 -5.35 -20.24 14.94
N SER A 100 -4.71 -20.84 13.94
CA SER A 100 -3.33 -20.59 13.55
C SER A 100 -3.14 -19.12 13.16
N ILE A 101 -4.04 -18.56 12.34
CA ILE A 101 -4.01 -17.13 12.00
C ILE A 101 -4.03 -16.27 13.28
N ARG A 102 -4.90 -16.58 14.25
CA ARG A 102 -5.00 -15.84 15.51
C ARG A 102 -3.76 -15.97 16.40
N LEU A 103 -3.14 -17.15 16.42
CA LEU A 103 -1.93 -17.40 17.21
C LEU A 103 -0.70 -16.69 16.65
N ILE A 104 -0.61 -16.54 15.33
CA ILE A 104 0.55 -15.95 14.64
C ILE A 104 0.38 -14.44 14.42
N SER A 105 -0.86 -13.94 14.35
CA SER A 105 -1.13 -12.51 14.17
C SER A 105 -0.64 -11.69 15.38
N PRO A 106 -0.07 -10.50 15.18
CA PRO A 106 0.31 -9.61 16.28
C PRO A 106 -0.89 -9.34 17.18
N GLN A 107 -0.88 -9.88 18.40
CA GLN A 107 -1.90 -9.57 19.38
C GLN A 107 -1.52 -8.25 20.03
N THR A 108 -2.22 -7.17 19.68
CA THR A 108 -2.19 -5.96 20.49
C THR A 108 -2.86 -6.27 21.81
N VAL A 109 -2.06 -6.62 22.83
CA VAL A 109 -2.53 -6.65 24.21
C VAL A 109 -2.86 -5.21 24.59
N ALA A 110 -4.13 -4.83 24.48
CA ALA A 110 -4.62 -3.61 25.08
C ALA A 110 -4.46 -3.79 26.60
N LYS A 111 -3.43 -3.17 27.18
CA LYS A 111 -3.33 -3.05 28.63
C LYS A 111 -4.49 -2.18 29.08
N SER A 112 -5.50 -2.80 29.67
CA SER A 112 -6.51 -2.10 30.47
C SER A 112 -5.79 -1.56 31.70
N SER A 113 -5.58 -0.24 31.73
CA SER A 113 -5.29 0.50 32.95
C SER A 113 -6.59 0.85 33.68
#